data_AF-A0A009RBX0-F1
#
_entry.id   AF-A0A009RBX0-F1
#
_cell.length_a   1.000
_cell.length_b   1.000
_cell.length_c   1.000
_cell.angle_alpha   90.00
_cell.angle_beta   90.00
_cell.angle_gamma   90.00
#
_symmetry.space_group_name_H-M   'P 1'
#
loop_
_entity.id
_entity.type
_entity.pdbx_description
1 polymer ?
#
loop_
_entity_poly.entity_id
_entity_poly.type
_entity_poly.pdbx_seq_one_letter_code
_entity_poly.pdbx_strand_id
1 'polypeptide(L)'
;MGIDAETFQIRAVQLTTNNVSDSQVLGDLLDQIPQDERVDSVYTDGAYDTKQCRQVIADRQAHAVIPPRKNAKPWKDKKMSSLERNELLRTVKRLGRTFGKNGPAIIAEVWSKLRCIASNYWGINSVREIFKAK
;
A
#
# COMPACT_ATOMS: atom_id res chain seq x y z
N MET A 1 2.91 0.92 11.45
CA MET A 1 1.79 0.76 12.44
C MET A 1 0.57 0.41 11.64
N GLY A 2 -0.09 -0.68 12.00
CA GLY A 2 -1.27 -1.20 11.35
C GLY A 2 -2.55 -0.77 12.05
N ILE A 3 -3.47 -0.21 11.29
CA ILE A 3 -4.81 0.16 11.76
C ILE A 3 -5.84 -0.59 10.93
N ASP A 4 -6.88 -1.10 11.59
CA ASP A 4 -8.04 -1.65 10.89
C ASP A 4 -8.94 -0.53 10.34
N ALA A 5 -9.31 -0.61 9.08
CA ALA A 5 -10.01 0.45 8.36
C ALA A 5 -11.49 0.60 8.74
N GLU A 6 -12.10 -0.40 9.37
CA GLU A 6 -13.52 -0.39 9.74
C GLU A 6 -13.72 0.00 11.21
N THR A 7 -12.94 -0.63 12.09
CA THR A 7 -13.02 -0.43 13.54
C THR A 7 -12.11 0.69 14.03
N PHE A 8 -11.13 1.09 13.21
CA PHE A 8 -10.10 2.08 13.55
C PHE A 8 -9.22 1.70 14.75
N GLN A 9 -9.21 0.41 15.09
CA GLN A 9 -8.35 -0.13 16.13
C GLN A 9 -6.92 -0.28 15.62
N ILE A 10 -5.96 0.00 16.49
CA ILE A 10 -4.56 -0.35 16.22
C ILE A 10 -4.43 -1.87 16.34
N ARG A 11 -3.99 -2.50 15.27
CA ARG A 11 -3.86 -3.97 15.16
C ARG A 11 -2.43 -4.44 15.26
N ALA A 12 -1.49 -3.60 14.86
CA ALA A 12 -0.07 -3.92 14.88
C ALA A 12 0.78 -2.67 15.07
N VAL A 13 1.86 -2.78 15.83
CA VAL A 13 2.82 -1.69 16.03
C VAL A 13 4.22 -2.27 15.90
N GLN A 14 5.05 -1.61 15.09
CA GLN A 14 6.46 -1.94 14.98
C GLN A 14 7.27 -0.68 15.20
N LEU A 15 8.23 -0.75 16.14
CA LEU A 15 9.26 0.26 16.31
C LEU A 15 10.51 -0.22 15.59
N THR A 16 11.09 0.65 14.75
CA THR A 16 12.30 0.37 13.98
C THR A 16 13.42 1.31 14.41
N THR A 17 14.65 0.81 14.35
CA THR A 17 15.85 1.63 14.43
C THR A 17 16.03 2.42 13.13
N ASN A 18 16.76 3.53 13.17
CA ASN A 18 16.95 4.44 12.03
C ASN A 18 17.61 3.82 10.79
N ASN A 19 18.22 2.64 10.92
CA ASN A 19 18.86 1.90 9.82
C ASN A 19 17.94 0.87 9.16
N VAL A 20 16.71 0.67 9.67
CA VAL A 20 15.71 -0.25 9.11
C VAL A 20 14.61 0.58 8.46
N SER A 21 14.33 0.32 7.19
CA SER A 21 13.19 0.94 6.52
C SER A 21 11.89 0.23 6.88
N ASP A 22 10.79 0.98 6.99
CA ASP A 22 9.49 0.40 7.37
C ASP A 22 9.05 -0.73 6.42
N SER A 23 9.40 -0.64 5.14
CA SER A 23 9.07 -1.68 4.15
C SER A 23 9.72 -3.04 4.43
N GLN A 24 10.83 -3.08 5.17
CA GLN A 24 11.50 -4.33 5.55
C GLN A 24 10.78 -5.07 6.68
N VAL A 25 10.04 -4.36 7.52
CA VAL A 25 9.37 -4.93 8.70
C VAL A 25 7.87 -5.17 8.50
N LEU A 26 7.38 -4.99 7.27
CA LEU A 26 5.98 -5.23 6.94
C LEU A 26 5.51 -6.65 7.30
N GLY A 27 6.39 -7.65 7.14
CA GLY A 27 6.10 -9.03 7.53
C GLY A 27 5.84 -9.16 9.03
N ASP A 28 6.80 -8.69 9.84
CA ASP A 28 6.70 -8.67 11.30
C ASP A 28 5.45 -7.92 11.79
N LEU A 29 5.08 -6.85 11.08
CA LEU A 29 3.90 -6.06 11.39
C LEU A 29 2.61 -6.82 11.06
N LEU A 30 2.54 -7.48 9.91
CA LEU A 30 1.41 -8.31 9.54
C LEU A 30 1.25 -9.49 10.50
N ASP A 31 2.35 -10.12 10.93
CA ASP A 31 2.39 -11.28 11.83
C ASP A 31 1.83 -11.04 13.23
N GLN A 32 1.63 -9.78 13.61
CA GLN A 32 0.88 -9.42 14.83
C GLN A 32 -0.64 -9.60 14.68
N ILE A 33 -1.16 -9.60 13.44
CA ILE A 33 -2.57 -9.89 13.15
C ILE A 33 -2.75 -11.41 13.15
N PRO A 34 -3.70 -11.95 13.95
CA PRO A 34 -3.98 -13.39 13.99
C PRO A 34 -4.19 -13.99 12.59
N GLN A 35 -3.69 -15.20 12.37
CA GLN A 35 -3.71 -15.84 11.04
C GLN A 35 -5.10 -16.33 10.63
N ASP A 36 -5.96 -16.59 11.61
CA ASP A 36 -7.38 -16.90 11.41
C ASP A 36 -8.21 -15.67 11.04
N GLU A 37 -7.66 -14.48 11.27
CA GLU A 37 -8.28 -13.24 10.85
C GLU A 37 -7.93 -12.88 9.41
N ARG A 38 -8.97 -12.63 8.62
CA ARG A 38 -8.83 -12.33 7.21
C ARG A 38 -8.50 -10.84 6.99
N VAL A 39 -7.36 -10.60 6.34
CA VAL A 39 -7.00 -9.29 5.79
C VAL A 39 -7.41 -9.24 4.32
N ASP A 40 -8.37 -8.42 3.96
CA ASP A 40 -8.82 -8.31 2.56
C ASP A 40 -7.84 -7.48 1.72
N SER A 41 -7.33 -6.38 2.26
CA SER A 41 -6.46 -5.47 1.54
C SER A 41 -5.50 -4.74 2.47
N VAL A 42 -4.31 -4.50 1.94
CA VAL A 42 -3.24 -3.76 2.62
C VAL A 42 -2.96 -2.48 1.83
N TYR A 43 -3.18 -1.34 2.46
CA TYR A 43 -2.96 -0.01 1.91
C TYR A 43 -1.67 0.57 2.49
N THR A 44 -0.72 0.87 1.61
CA THR A 44 0.56 1.45 2.00
C THR A 44 1.01 2.51 0.99
N ASP A 45 1.98 3.33 1.38
CA ASP A 45 2.54 4.32 0.46
C ASP A 45 3.51 3.68 -0.56
N GLY A 46 4.01 4.50 -1.49
CA GLY A 46 4.92 4.02 -2.53
C GLY A 46 6.27 3.51 -2.02
N ALA A 47 6.66 3.71 -0.76
CA ALA A 47 7.87 3.14 -0.20
C ALA A 47 7.80 1.60 -0.12
N TYR A 48 6.61 1.05 0.12
CA TYR A 48 6.35 -0.41 0.19
C TYR A 48 6.21 -1.08 -1.17
N ASP A 49 6.45 -0.34 -2.24
CA ASP A 49 6.26 -0.79 -3.61
C ASP A 49 7.43 -1.65 -4.13
N THR A 50 7.79 -2.65 -3.32
CA THR A 50 8.88 -3.61 -3.52
C THR A 50 8.33 -5.01 -3.78
N LYS A 51 9.15 -5.90 -4.34
CA LYS A 51 8.73 -7.29 -4.58
C LYS A 51 8.49 -8.03 -3.27
N GLN A 52 9.32 -7.76 -2.26
CA GLN A 52 9.23 -8.40 -0.96
C GLN A 52 7.92 -8.04 -0.27
N CYS A 53 7.58 -6.75 -0.17
CA CYS A 53 6.33 -6.34 0.47
C CYS A 53 5.10 -6.91 -0.24
N ARG A 54 5.08 -6.91 -1.58
CA ARG A 54 3.98 -7.51 -2.34
C ARG A 54 3.89 -9.03 -2.17
N GLN A 55 5.01 -9.71 -1.98
CA GLN A 55 5.02 -11.15 -1.67
C GLN A 55 4.44 -11.38 -0.26
N VAL A 56 4.90 -10.65 0.75
CA VAL A 56 4.39 -10.76 2.13
C VAL A 56 2.87 -10.54 2.19
N ILE A 57 2.36 -9.54 1.47
CA ILE A 57 0.91 -9.27 1.41
C ILE A 57 0.17 -10.41 0.70
N ALA A 58 0.75 -10.95 -0.39
CA ALA A 58 0.17 -12.08 -1.11
C ALA A 58 0.19 -13.38 -0.29
N ASP A 59 1.20 -13.59 0.56
CA ASP A 59 1.30 -14.73 1.47
C ASP A 59 0.18 -14.69 2.52
N ARG A 60 -0.25 -13.49 2.93
CA ARG A 60 -1.48 -13.25 3.71
C ARG A 60 -2.78 -13.36 2.92
N GLN A 61 -2.71 -13.74 1.64
CA GLN A 61 -3.85 -13.79 0.71
C GLN A 61 -4.60 -12.46 0.59
N ALA A 62 -3.94 -11.35 0.88
CA ALA A 62 -4.51 -10.01 0.85
C ALA A 62 -4.17 -9.29 -0.47
N HIS A 63 -5.00 -8.32 -0.86
CA HIS A 63 -4.73 -7.49 -2.02
C HIS A 63 -3.82 -6.31 -1.68
N ALA A 64 -2.74 -6.12 -2.46
CA ALA A 64 -1.78 -5.04 -2.26
C ALA A 64 -2.22 -3.74 -2.96
N VAL A 65 -2.77 -2.79 -2.19
CA VAL A 65 -3.12 -1.44 -2.68
C VAL A 65 -1.94 -0.50 -2.43
N ILE A 66 -0.96 -0.56 -3.33
CA ILE A 66 0.30 0.20 -3.22
C ILE A 66 0.50 1.04 -4.49
N PRO A 67 0.65 2.38 -4.38
CA PRO A 67 0.84 3.23 -5.53
C PRO A 67 2.24 3.03 -6.12
N PRO A 68 2.37 2.99 -7.46
CA PRO A 68 3.67 2.93 -8.08
C PRO A 68 4.48 4.20 -7.83
N ARG A 69 5.78 4.07 -7.54
CA ARG A 69 6.69 5.22 -7.43
C ARG A 69 6.77 6.00 -8.75
N LYS A 70 7.01 7.33 -8.70
CA LYS A 70 7.06 8.25 -9.86
C LYS A 70 7.92 7.73 -11.02
N ASN A 71 9.08 7.13 -10.71
CA ASN A 71 10.03 6.64 -11.71
C ASN A 71 10.04 5.10 -11.79
N ALA A 72 8.96 4.45 -11.36
CA ALA A 72 8.87 2.99 -11.40
C ALA A 72 9.00 2.47 -12.85
N LYS A 73 9.83 1.45 -12.98
CA LYS A 73 10.02 0.69 -14.22
C LYS A 73 9.31 -0.65 -14.07
N PRO A 74 8.77 -1.22 -15.18
CA PRO A 74 8.19 -2.54 -15.13
C PRO A 74 9.20 -3.57 -14.60
N TRP A 75 8.74 -4.48 -13.74
CA TRP A 75 9.55 -5.63 -13.35
C TRP A 75 9.58 -6.67 -14.47
N LYS A 76 10.73 -7.32 -14.65
CA LYS A 76 10.97 -8.24 -15.78
C LYS A 76 10.46 -9.66 -15.54
N ASP A 77 10.25 -10.07 -14.29
CA ASP A 77 9.78 -11.41 -13.98
C ASP A 77 8.28 -11.57 -14.31
N LYS A 78 7.85 -12.82 -14.41
CA LYS A 78 6.48 -13.21 -14.80
C LYS A 78 5.61 -13.60 -13.60
N LYS A 79 5.98 -13.24 -12.36
CA LYS A 79 5.12 -13.50 -11.19
C LYS A 79 3.83 -12.70 -11.35
N MET A 80 2.70 -13.25 -10.89
CA MET A 80 1.39 -12.59 -10.97
C MET A 80 1.39 -11.20 -10.34
N SER A 81 1.95 -11.06 -9.14
CA SER A 81 2.07 -9.77 -8.44
C SER A 81 2.89 -8.72 -9.21
N SER A 82 3.88 -9.16 -10.00
CA SER A 82 4.65 -8.28 -10.89
C SER A 82 3.85 -7.86 -12.11
N LEU A 83 3.07 -8.78 -12.70
CA LEU A 83 2.23 -8.50 -13.86
C LEU A 83 1.12 -7.50 -13.51
N GLU A 84 0.41 -7.73 -12.40
CA GLU A 84 -0.65 -6.83 -11.88
C GLU A 84 -0.10 -5.42 -11.61
N ARG A 85 1.03 -5.35 -10.91
CA ARG A 85 1.73 -4.08 -10.66
C ARG A 85 2.16 -3.39 -11.95
N ASN A 86 2.68 -4.13 -12.91
CA ASN A 86 3.11 -3.57 -14.20
C ASN A 86 1.91 -3.01 -14.96
N GLU A 87 0.75 -3.65 -14.87
CA GLU A 87 -0.49 -3.17 -15.48
C GLU A 87 -1.03 -1.91 -14.79
N LEU A 88 -0.97 -1.87 -13.46
CA LEU A 88 -1.23 -0.65 -12.69
C LEU A 88 -0.29 0.48 -13.13
N LEU A 89 1.01 0.20 -13.28
CA LEU A 89 2.00 1.18 -13.73
C LEU A 89 1.72 1.68 -15.16
N ARG A 90 1.29 0.81 -16.08
CA ARG A 90 0.87 1.21 -17.44
C ARG A 90 -0.35 2.12 -17.39
N THR A 91 -1.35 1.76 -16.58
CA THR A 91 -2.58 2.53 -16.40
C THR A 91 -2.26 3.92 -15.84
N VAL A 92 -1.46 3.99 -14.77
CA VAL A 92 -0.99 5.25 -14.16
C VAL A 92 -0.23 6.11 -15.18
N LYS A 93 0.67 5.52 -15.99
CA LYS A 93 1.39 6.27 -17.04
C LYS A 93 0.47 6.76 -18.14
N ARG A 94 -0.52 5.96 -18.57
CA ARG A 94 -1.51 6.33 -19.58
C ARG A 94 -2.34 7.52 -19.10
N LEU A 95 -2.92 7.41 -17.89
CA LEU A 95 -3.67 8.50 -17.26
C LEU A 95 -2.80 9.75 -17.08
N GLY A 96 -1.55 9.57 -16.64
CA GLY A 96 -0.54 10.62 -16.56
C GLY A 96 -0.32 11.39 -17.86
N ARG A 97 -0.32 10.68 -19.01
CA ARG A 97 -0.21 11.29 -20.34
C ARG A 97 -1.49 11.98 -20.77
N THR A 98 -2.64 11.34 -20.55
CA THR A 98 -3.96 11.88 -20.92
C THR A 98 -4.28 13.18 -20.18
N PHE A 99 -3.92 13.25 -18.90
CA PHE A 99 -4.22 14.40 -18.04
C PHE A 99 -3.02 15.33 -17.81
N GLY A 100 -1.87 15.07 -18.47
CA GLY A 100 -0.68 15.92 -18.43
C GLY A 100 -0.17 16.22 -17.01
N LYS A 101 0.11 17.50 -16.72
CA LYS A 101 0.58 17.97 -15.39
C LYS A 101 -0.41 17.63 -14.25
N ASN A 102 -1.68 17.38 -14.58
CA ASN A 102 -2.73 17.04 -13.63
C ASN A 102 -2.91 15.53 -13.46
N GLY A 103 -2.25 14.67 -14.24
CA GLY A 103 -2.40 13.21 -14.11
C GLY A 103 -1.86 12.64 -12.79
N PRO A 104 -0.64 13.02 -12.35
CA PRO A 104 -0.18 12.73 -10.99
C PRO A 104 -1.10 13.34 -9.93
N ALA A 105 -1.70 14.51 -10.19
CA ALA A 105 -2.66 15.15 -9.28
C ALA A 105 -3.99 14.40 -9.22
N ILE A 106 -4.49 13.81 -10.30
CA ILE A 106 -5.72 12.99 -10.31
C ILE A 106 -5.48 11.65 -9.62
N ILE A 107 -4.34 11.01 -9.87
CA ILE A 107 -3.98 9.77 -9.17
C ILE A 107 -3.73 10.07 -7.69
N ALA A 108 -3.06 11.18 -7.39
CA ALA A 108 -2.89 11.68 -6.04
C ALA A 108 -4.18 12.20 -5.44
N GLU A 109 -5.21 12.63 -6.19
CA GLU A 109 -6.51 13.07 -5.69
C GLU A 109 -7.43 11.88 -5.46
N VAL A 110 -7.38 10.83 -6.29
CA VAL A 110 -7.99 9.54 -5.99
C VAL A 110 -7.32 8.93 -4.77
N TRP A 111 -5.99 8.94 -4.71
CA TRP A 111 -5.24 8.55 -3.50
C TRP A 111 -5.47 9.49 -2.33
N SER A 112 -5.66 10.79 -2.55
CA SER A 112 -5.91 11.79 -1.51
C SER A 112 -7.37 11.75 -1.07
N LYS A 113 -8.30 11.27 -1.89
CA LYS A 113 -9.70 11.00 -1.52
C LYS A 113 -9.79 9.68 -0.78
N LEU A 114 -9.06 8.65 -1.19
CA LEU A 114 -8.87 7.42 -0.39
C LEU A 114 -8.18 7.74 0.94
N ARG A 115 -7.15 8.60 0.92
CA ARG A 115 -6.48 9.13 2.11
C ARG A 115 -7.35 10.11 2.88
N CYS A 116 -8.24 10.90 2.27
CA CYS A 116 -9.16 11.81 2.98
C CYS A 116 -10.35 11.04 3.54
N ILE A 117 -10.78 9.94 2.93
CA ILE A 117 -11.68 8.99 3.59
C ILE A 117 -10.95 8.38 4.80
N ALA A 118 -9.65 8.10 4.71
CA ALA A 118 -8.85 7.69 5.86
C ALA A 118 -8.52 8.83 6.87
N SER A 119 -8.37 10.08 6.44
CA SER A 119 -7.90 11.23 7.25
C SER A 119 -9.04 12.12 7.77
N ASN A 120 -10.16 12.28 7.03
CA ASN A 120 -11.33 13.05 7.50
C ASN A 120 -12.09 12.31 8.61
N TYR A 121 -11.82 11.03 8.83
CA TYR A 121 -12.25 10.32 10.02
C TYR A 121 -11.24 10.42 11.19
N TRP A 122 -9.96 10.80 10.97
CA TRP A 122 -8.89 10.52 11.97
C TRP A 122 -7.76 11.54 12.18
N GLY A 123 -7.73 12.73 11.57
CA GLY A 123 -6.82 13.80 12.02
C GLY A 123 -5.32 13.45 12.09
N ILE A 124 -4.83 12.52 11.26
CA ILE A 124 -3.44 12.04 11.27
C ILE A 124 -2.75 12.40 9.95
N ASN A 125 -1.61 13.10 10.05
CA ASN A 125 -0.76 13.55 8.94
C ASN A 125 0.22 12.48 8.41
N SER A 126 0.11 11.22 8.84
CA SER A 126 0.99 10.13 8.43
C SER A 126 0.17 8.88 8.17
N VAL A 127 -0.05 8.55 6.89
CA VAL A 127 -0.72 7.30 6.49
C VAL A 127 0.29 6.17 6.70
N ARG A 128 0.39 5.68 7.93
CA ARG A 128 1.14 4.47 8.25
C ARG A 128 0.15 3.32 8.15
N GLU A 129 0.37 2.48 7.13
CA GLU A 129 -0.19 1.15 6.85
C GLU A 129 -1.63 0.89 7.36
N ILE A 130 -2.59 0.91 6.45
CA ILE A 130 -4.00 0.64 6.77
C ILE A 130 -4.36 -0.75 6.25
N PHE A 131 -4.92 -1.58 7.13
CA PHE A 131 -5.47 -2.89 6.83
C PHE A 131 -6.98 -2.76 6.72
N LYS A 132 -7.60 -3.39 5.73
CA LYS A 132 -9.06 -3.57 5.75
C LYS A 132 -9.33 -5.02 6.10
N ALA A 133 -9.79 -5.29 7.34
CA ALA A 133 -10.40 -6.56 7.70
C ALA A 133 -11.89 -6.57 7.31
N LYS A 134 -12.52 -7.74 7.41
CA LYS A 134 -13.96 -7.95 7.22
C LYS A 134 -14.76 -7.78 8.51
#